data_AF-A0A925QD42-F1
#
_entry.id   AF-A0A925QD42-F1
#
_cell.length_a   1.000
_cell.length_b   1.000
_cell.length_c   1.000
_cell.angle_alpha   90.00
_cell.angle_beta   90.00
_cell.angle_gamma   90.00
#
_symmetry.space_group_name_H-M   'P 1'
#
loop_
_entity.id
_entity.type
_entity.pdbx_description
1 polymer ?
#
loop_
_entity_poly.entity_id
_entity_poly.type
_entity_poly.pdbx_seq_one_letter_code
_entity_poly.pdbx_strand_id
1 'polypeptide(L)'
;MAFGMTLTGLSFLVLWYGASIGEKMTKTPEQLSVAEFRINERVLNNLSASGVSKDVLDKIQNAKAADGKNSVFGVKFTKKTDEATKVETSGEQHLIAAVNAASPGAGDANRASILQNAYLFRVSPFWLVLAYAIVTLGELMLSPMGLSLVSKVAPISIRGLMMGGWFVATAIGNKLTQIGVYWDIWLQSSFFLVLALMALFMAIVLAILLRPLKKAMPGV
;
A
#
# COMPACT_ATOMS: atom_id res chain seq x y z
N MET A 1 -24.97 -0.73 -10.39
CA MET A 1 -23.99 -1.78 -10.08
C MET A 1 -22.68 -1.60 -10.87
N ALA A 2 -22.65 -1.73 -12.20
CA ALA A 2 -21.41 -1.56 -12.98
C ALA A 2 -20.71 -0.21 -12.75
N PHE A 3 -21.47 0.89 -12.66
CA PHE A 3 -20.94 2.22 -12.34
C PHE A 3 -20.31 2.33 -10.94
N GLY A 4 -20.83 1.59 -9.95
CA GLY A 4 -20.23 1.54 -8.62
C GLY A 4 -18.87 0.82 -8.64
N MET A 5 -18.76 -0.27 -9.39
CA MET A 5 -17.48 -0.98 -9.58
C MET A 5 -16.45 -0.13 -10.35
N THR A 6 -16.88 0.70 -11.31
CA THR A 6 -15.95 1.64 -11.97
C THR A 6 -15.43 2.71 -11.02
N LEU A 7 -16.25 3.20 -10.08
CA LEU A 7 -15.80 4.11 -9.02
C LEU A 7 -14.79 3.45 -8.09
N THR A 8 -15.01 2.19 -7.70
CA THR A 8 -14.03 1.41 -6.92
C THR A 8 -12.71 1.27 -7.68
N GLY A 9 -12.75 0.94 -8.99
CA GLY A 9 -11.54 0.91 -9.83
C GLY A 9 -10.82 2.26 -9.91
N LEU A 10 -11.58 3.35 -10.05
CA LEU A 10 -11.05 4.72 -10.06
C LEU A 10 -10.36 5.09 -8.75
N SER A 11 -10.92 4.70 -7.61
CA SER A 11 -10.30 4.90 -6.28
C SER A 11 -8.91 4.25 -6.21
N PHE A 12 -8.78 3.01 -6.68
CA PHE A 12 -7.48 2.34 -6.75
C PHE A 12 -6.52 3.00 -7.76
N LEU A 13 -7.01 3.56 -8.87
CA LEU A 13 -6.18 4.34 -9.79
C LEU A 13 -5.68 5.64 -9.17
N VAL A 14 -6.49 6.31 -8.33
CA VAL A 14 -6.05 7.49 -7.56
C VAL A 14 -4.93 7.11 -6.60
N LEU A 15 -5.06 5.98 -5.91
CA LEU A 15 -4.01 5.46 -5.03
C LEU A 15 -2.75 5.04 -5.80
N TRP A 16 -2.91 4.40 -6.97
CA TRP A 16 -1.81 4.08 -7.86
C TRP A 16 -1.06 5.33 -8.28
N TYR A 17 -1.78 6.38 -8.69
CA TYR A 17 -1.17 7.64 -9.10
C TYR A 17 -0.43 8.30 -7.94
N GLY A 18 -1.06 8.41 -6.77
CA GLY A 18 -0.42 8.93 -5.56
C GLY A 18 0.83 8.14 -5.16
N ALA A 19 0.76 6.80 -5.20
CA ALA A 19 1.89 5.93 -4.93
C ALA A 19 3.02 6.09 -5.97
N SER A 20 2.68 6.19 -7.26
CA SER A 20 3.66 6.37 -8.34
C SER A 20 4.41 7.71 -8.25
N ILE A 21 3.73 8.77 -7.79
CA ILE A 21 4.38 10.06 -7.49
C ILE A 21 5.30 9.90 -6.28
N GLY A 22 4.83 9.23 -5.22
CA GLY A 22 5.63 8.89 -4.05
C GLY A 22 6.91 8.13 -4.39
N GLU A 23 6.82 7.17 -5.32
CA GLU A 23 7.94 6.33 -5.75
C GLU A 23 8.96 7.06 -6.62
N LYS A 24 8.53 8.06 -7.39
CA LYS A 24 9.41 8.86 -8.26
C LYS A 24 10.09 10.04 -7.54
N MET A 25 9.68 10.36 -6.31
CA MET A 25 10.29 11.43 -5.53
C MET A 25 11.65 10.99 -4.96
N THR A 26 12.74 11.38 -5.63
CA THR A 26 14.09 11.35 -5.06
C THR A 26 14.19 12.45 -4.00
N LYS A 27 14.32 12.08 -2.72
CA LYS A 27 14.39 13.07 -1.64
C LYS A 27 15.82 13.47 -1.31
N THR A 28 16.02 14.78 -1.21
CA THR A 28 17.25 15.41 -0.73
C THR A 28 17.45 15.08 0.76
N PRO A 29 18.70 14.91 1.23
CA PRO A 29 19.01 14.52 2.62
C PRO A 29 18.37 15.38 3.73
N GLU A 30 17.98 16.63 3.43
CA GLU A 30 17.32 17.53 4.38
C GLU A 30 15.84 17.20 4.66
N GLN A 31 15.19 16.38 3.81
CA GLN A 31 13.77 15.98 3.96
C GLN A 31 13.56 14.71 4.80
N LEU A 32 14.64 14.14 5.35
CA LEU A 32 14.62 13.05 6.35
C LEU A 32 14.11 13.57 7.71
N SER A 33 12.82 13.90 7.77
CA SER A 33 12.13 14.30 9.00
C SER A 33 11.88 13.11 9.92
N VAL A 34 12.36 13.19 11.17
CA VAL A 34 11.90 12.55 12.44
C VAL A 34 11.10 11.24 12.38
N ALA A 35 11.45 10.28 11.54
CA ALA A 35 10.82 8.96 11.54
C ALA A 35 11.88 7.88 11.60
N GLU A 36 11.78 6.97 12.58
CA GLU A 36 12.59 5.77 12.67
C GLU A 36 12.68 5.11 11.29
N PHE A 37 13.91 4.97 10.80
CA PHE A 37 14.16 4.25 9.57
C PHE A 37 13.85 2.78 9.81
N ARG A 38 12.75 2.31 9.22
CA ARG A 38 12.33 0.92 9.32
C ARG A 38 12.85 0.17 8.11
N ILE A 39 13.65 -0.86 8.36
CA ILE A 39 14.18 -1.72 7.31
C ILE A 39 13.20 -2.87 7.13
N ASN A 40 12.46 -2.79 6.02
CA ASN A 40 11.60 -3.86 5.54
C ASN A 40 12.37 -4.76 4.55
N GLU A 41 11.87 -5.96 4.29
CA GLU A 41 12.50 -6.95 3.39
C GLU A 41 12.80 -6.39 1.99
N ARG A 42 11.95 -5.49 1.48
CA ARG A 42 12.19 -4.79 0.22
C ARG A 42 13.49 -3.97 0.22
N VAL A 43 13.78 -3.30 1.33
CA VAL A 43 15.02 -2.52 1.50
C VAL A 43 16.22 -3.44 1.49
N LEU A 44 16.11 -4.56 2.19
CA LEU A 44 17.15 -5.58 2.27
C LEU A 44 17.43 -6.19 0.89
N ASN A 45 16.38 -6.53 0.15
CA ASN A 45 16.47 -7.09 -1.20
C ASN A 45 17.11 -6.10 -2.17
N ASN A 46 16.74 -4.82 -2.10
CA ASN A 46 17.35 -3.78 -2.91
C ASN A 46 18.83 -3.56 -2.57
N LEU A 47 19.18 -3.53 -1.29
CA LEU A 47 20.58 -3.40 -0.85
C LEU A 47 21.42 -4.61 -1.27
N SER A 48 20.85 -5.82 -1.20
CA SER A 48 21.47 -7.04 -1.74
C SER A 48 21.69 -6.92 -3.25
N ALA A 49 20.72 -6.38 -3.99
CA ALA A 49 20.84 -6.16 -5.44
C ALA A 49 21.87 -5.07 -5.79
N SER A 50 22.09 -4.10 -4.90
CA SER A 50 23.11 -3.06 -5.03
C SER A 50 24.53 -3.50 -4.61
N GLY A 51 24.73 -4.77 -4.27
CA GLY A 51 26.06 -5.33 -3.98
C GLY A 51 26.49 -5.30 -2.51
N VAL A 52 25.60 -4.99 -1.57
CA VAL A 52 25.90 -5.07 -0.13
C VAL A 52 26.02 -6.53 0.30
N SER A 53 27.09 -6.87 1.02
CA SER A 53 27.34 -8.25 1.49
C SER A 53 26.24 -8.76 2.43
N LYS A 54 25.87 -10.04 2.30
CA LYS A 54 24.84 -10.70 3.12
C LYS A 54 25.13 -10.62 4.63
N ASP A 55 26.39 -10.65 5.04
CA ASP A 55 26.78 -10.50 6.46
C ASP A 55 26.40 -9.13 7.04
N VAL A 56 26.50 -8.06 6.24
CA VAL A 56 26.10 -6.70 6.63
C VAL A 56 24.57 -6.60 6.67
N LEU A 57 23.90 -7.21 5.70
CA LEU A 57 22.43 -7.24 5.63
C LEU A 57 21.82 -8.00 6.82
N ASP A 58 22.39 -9.15 7.18
CA ASP A 58 21.94 -9.95 8.32
C ASP A 58 22.17 -9.21 9.64
N LYS A 59 23.29 -8.49 9.80
CA LYS A 59 23.54 -7.64 10.98
C LYS A 59 22.56 -6.47 11.07
N ILE A 60 22.23 -5.87 9.93
CA ILE A 60 21.24 -4.79 9.82
C ILE A 60 19.80 -5.30 10.05
N GLN A 61 19.49 -6.53 9.66
CA GLN A 61 18.18 -7.15 9.88
C GLN A 61 17.99 -7.62 11.33
N ASN A 62 19.06 -8.12 11.96
CA ASN A 62 19.06 -8.59 13.35
C ASN A 62 19.22 -7.45 14.36
N ALA A 63 19.59 -6.26 13.91
CA ALA A 63 19.50 -5.02 14.65
C ALA A 63 18.03 -4.67 14.94
N LYS A 64 17.54 -5.07 16.12
CA LYS A 64 16.21 -4.70 16.61
C LYS A 64 16.30 -3.51 17.54
N ALA A 65 15.40 -2.54 17.39
CA ALA A 65 15.21 -1.50 18.38
C ALA A 65 14.55 -2.06 19.66
N ALA A 66 14.54 -1.26 20.73
CA ALA A 66 13.94 -1.61 22.02
C ALA A 66 12.43 -1.96 21.94
N ASP A 67 11.78 -1.65 20.82
CA ASP A 67 10.36 -1.98 20.54
C ASP A 67 10.17 -3.33 19.80
N GLY A 68 11.24 -4.08 19.55
CA GLY A 68 11.21 -5.41 18.93
C GLY A 68 10.97 -5.40 17.41
N LYS A 69 10.91 -4.24 16.76
CA LYS A 69 10.79 -4.11 15.31
C LYS A 69 12.17 -3.97 14.66
N ASN A 70 12.26 -4.36 13.38
CA ASN A 70 13.45 -4.16 12.54
C ASN A 70 13.57 -2.67 12.18
N SER A 71 13.91 -1.86 13.18
CA SER A 71 14.30 -0.45 13.07
C SER A 71 15.80 -0.41 13.33
N VAL A 72 16.54 0.28 12.47
CA VAL A 72 17.96 0.50 12.76
C VAL A 72 18.05 1.52 13.89
N PHE A 73 18.10 0.96 15.10
CA PHE A 73 18.69 1.47 16.32
C PHE A 73 18.21 2.81 16.86
N GLY A 74 16.89 3.06 16.92
CA GLY A 74 16.34 4.05 17.86
C GLY A 74 16.88 5.48 17.72
N VAL A 75 17.54 5.82 16.62
CA VAL A 75 18.03 7.16 16.33
C VAL A 75 16.84 7.98 15.84
N LYS A 76 16.24 8.75 16.75
CA LYS A 76 15.23 9.74 16.37
C LYS A 76 15.92 10.78 15.49
N PHE A 77 15.46 10.94 14.24
CA PHE A 77 15.88 12.01 13.32
C PHE A 77 15.36 13.38 13.79
N THR A 78 15.72 13.83 14.99
CA THR A 78 15.48 15.22 15.40
C THR A 78 16.66 16.04 14.91
N LYS A 79 16.44 17.33 14.60
CA LYS A 79 17.55 18.29 14.72
C LYS A 79 18.05 18.16 16.16
N LYS A 80 19.21 17.56 16.38
CA LYS A 80 19.98 17.86 17.59
C LYS A 80 20.95 18.94 17.20
N THR A 81 20.69 20.15 17.69
CA THR A 81 21.72 21.17 17.70
C THR A 81 22.79 20.69 18.67
N ASP A 82 23.93 20.23 18.16
CA ASP A 82 25.13 20.12 19.00
C ASP A 82 25.49 21.55 19.45
N GLU A 83 25.34 21.82 20.75
CA GLU A 83 25.60 23.13 21.36
C GLU A 83 27.07 23.57 21.23
N ALA A 84 27.97 22.70 20.75
CA ALA A 84 29.40 23.00 20.60
C ALA A 84 29.84 23.46 19.19
N THR A 85 29.12 23.17 18.11
CA THR A 85 29.67 23.34 16.73
C THR A 85 28.74 23.97 15.70
N LYS A 86 27.44 24.18 15.95
CA LYS A 86 26.49 24.80 15.00
C LYS A 86 26.56 24.23 13.56
N VAL A 87 26.85 22.94 13.39
CA VAL A 87 26.77 22.27 12.08
C VAL A 87 25.49 21.46 12.03
N GLU A 88 24.59 21.78 11.09
CA GLU A 88 23.39 20.99 10.82
C GLU A 88 23.80 19.61 10.30
N THR A 89 23.68 18.59 11.16
CA THR A 89 24.00 17.20 10.81
C THR A 89 22.87 16.70 9.90
N SER A 90 23.15 16.63 8.60
CA SER A 90 22.20 16.14 7.58
C SER A 90 21.68 14.74 7.95
N GLY A 91 20.41 14.43 7.67
CA GLY A 91 19.80 13.11 7.97
C GLY A 91 20.57 11.93 7.37
N GLU A 92 21.38 12.20 6.34
CA GLU A 92 22.37 11.31 5.75
C GLU A 92 23.48 10.88 6.74
N GLN A 93 24.03 11.80 7.53
CA GLN A 93 25.09 11.49 8.50
C GLN A 93 24.58 10.59 9.64
N HIS A 94 23.33 10.77 10.07
CA HIS A 94 22.70 9.90 11.05
C HIS A 94 22.39 8.50 10.50
N LEU A 95 21.99 8.39 9.23
CA LEU A 95 21.77 7.12 8.56
C LEU A 95 23.08 6.34 8.39
N ILE A 96 24.16 7.02 7.98
CA ILE A 96 25.51 6.45 7.88
C ILE A 96 26.02 6.01 9.26
N ALA A 97 25.84 6.84 10.28
CA ALA A 97 26.22 6.50 11.66
C ALA A 97 25.44 5.29 12.21
N ALA A 98 24.15 5.18 11.89
CA ALA A 98 23.31 4.06 12.30
C ALA A 98 23.72 2.73 11.63
N VAL A 99 24.10 2.77 10.35
CA VAL A 99 24.63 1.60 9.63
C VAL A 99 26.04 1.25 10.12
N ASN A 100 26.89 2.24 10.36
CA ASN A 100 28.22 2.04 10.93
C ASN A 100 28.19 1.51 12.37
N ALA A 101 27.14 1.80 13.15
CA ALA A 101 26.91 1.20 14.46
C ALA A 101 26.59 -0.31 14.37
N ALA A 102 25.92 -0.74 13.29
CA ALA A 102 25.64 -2.16 13.02
C ALA A 102 26.85 -2.91 12.43
N SER A 103 27.58 -2.24 11.55
CA SER A 103 28.78 -2.76 10.88
C SER A 103 29.76 -1.62 10.60
N PRO A 104 30.86 -1.50 11.36
CA PRO A 104 31.81 -0.40 11.23
C PRO A 104 32.35 -0.26 9.78
N GLY A 105 32.26 0.94 9.20
CA GLY A 105 32.75 1.26 7.86
C GLY A 105 31.84 0.87 6.69
N ALA A 106 30.78 0.07 6.94
CA ALA A 106 29.86 -0.36 5.88
C ALA A 106 28.89 0.75 5.44
N GLY A 107 28.56 1.69 6.33
CA GLY A 107 27.74 2.86 6.02
C GLY A 107 28.43 3.83 5.08
N ASP A 108 29.75 4.03 5.25
CA ASP A 108 30.55 4.88 4.38
C ASP A 108 30.77 4.25 3.00
N ALA A 109 31.07 2.94 2.97
CA ALA A 109 31.29 2.20 1.72
C ALA A 109 30.02 2.07 0.85
N ASN A 110 28.83 1.96 1.48
CA ASN A 110 27.56 1.75 0.78
C ASN A 110 26.64 2.98 0.82
N ARG A 111 27.20 4.16 1.10
CA ARG A 111 26.47 5.43 1.28
C ARG A 111 25.49 5.72 0.15
N ALA A 112 25.93 5.65 -1.10
CA ALA A 112 25.09 5.92 -2.26
C ALA A 112 23.92 4.93 -2.37
N SER A 113 24.19 3.64 -2.15
CA SER A 113 23.18 2.58 -2.20
C SER A 113 22.18 2.68 -1.05
N ILE A 114 22.64 3.05 0.15
CA ILE A 114 21.80 3.22 1.33
C ILE A 114 20.88 4.42 1.15
N LEU A 115 21.38 5.56 0.68
CA LEU A 115 20.56 6.76 0.47
C LEU A 115 19.55 6.59 -0.65
N GLN A 116 19.93 5.92 -1.73
CA GLN A 116 19.03 5.63 -2.85
C GLN A 116 17.90 4.68 -2.45
N ASN A 117 18.16 3.78 -1.47
CA ASN A 117 17.20 2.81 -0.96
C ASN A 117 16.65 3.17 0.42
N ALA A 118 16.94 4.35 0.97
CA ALA A 118 16.43 4.79 2.25
C ALA A 118 14.99 5.26 2.08
N TYR A 119 14.06 4.31 2.15
CA TYR A 119 12.64 4.52 1.93
C TYR A 119 12.05 5.63 2.79
N LEU A 120 11.70 6.73 2.15
CA LEU A 120 10.76 7.71 2.71
C LEU A 120 9.70 8.04 1.67
N PHE A 121 8.91 7.04 1.28
CA PHE A 121 7.65 7.24 0.56
C PHE A 121 6.67 7.98 1.48
N ARG A 122 6.82 9.30 1.57
CA ARG A 122 5.78 10.17 2.12
C ARG A 122 5.06 10.82 0.97
N VAL A 123 3.81 10.45 0.83
CA VAL A 123 2.81 11.11 -0.01
C VAL A 123 1.86 11.88 0.90
N SER A 124 1.20 12.92 0.38
CA SER A 124 0.20 13.65 1.14
C SER A 124 -0.95 12.73 1.59
N PRO A 125 -1.43 12.81 2.84
CA PRO A 125 -2.61 12.08 3.31
C PRO A 125 -3.87 12.35 2.48
N PHE A 126 -3.90 13.45 1.73
CA PHE A 126 -4.99 13.83 0.85
C PHE A 126 -5.35 12.73 -0.17
N TRP A 127 -4.36 11.99 -0.68
CA TRP A 127 -4.59 10.89 -1.62
C TRP A 127 -5.46 9.78 -1.04
N LEU A 128 -5.27 9.47 0.25
CA LEU A 128 -6.09 8.50 0.95
C LEU A 128 -7.51 9.04 1.12
N VAL A 129 -7.66 10.27 1.60
CA VAL A 129 -8.98 10.89 1.81
C VAL A 129 -9.79 10.87 0.51
N LEU A 130 -9.18 11.25 -0.62
CA LEU A 130 -9.82 11.26 -1.91
C LEU A 130 -10.22 9.85 -2.38
N ALA A 131 -9.33 8.87 -2.24
CA ALA A 131 -9.63 7.49 -2.60
C ALA A 131 -10.77 6.90 -1.77
N TYR A 132 -10.77 7.15 -0.45
CA TYR A 132 -11.82 6.71 0.46
C TYR A 132 -13.16 7.38 0.13
N ALA A 133 -13.17 8.67 -0.24
CA ALA A 133 -14.39 9.34 -0.69
C ALA A 133 -14.98 8.68 -1.95
N ILE A 134 -14.14 8.39 -2.95
CA ILE A 134 -14.57 7.78 -4.22
C ILE A 134 -15.08 6.35 -4.00
N VAL A 135 -14.38 5.52 -3.21
CA VAL A 135 -14.82 4.14 -2.98
C VAL A 135 -16.11 4.11 -2.17
N THR A 136 -16.28 5.00 -1.21
CA THR A 136 -17.53 5.12 -0.43
C THR A 136 -18.71 5.47 -1.34
N LEU A 137 -18.54 6.39 -2.28
CA LEU A 137 -19.56 6.68 -3.30
C LEU A 137 -19.88 5.45 -4.16
N GLY A 138 -18.86 4.67 -4.53
CA GLY A 138 -19.04 3.39 -5.22
C GLY A 138 -19.87 2.39 -4.40
N GLU A 139 -19.56 2.23 -3.11
CA GLU A 139 -20.27 1.33 -2.20
C GLU A 139 -21.72 1.73 -1.95
N LEU A 140 -21.99 3.04 -1.83
CA LEU A 140 -23.36 3.57 -1.72
C LEU A 140 -24.21 3.25 -2.95
N MET A 141 -23.60 3.04 -4.11
CA MET A 141 -24.29 2.64 -5.34
C MET A 141 -24.38 1.12 -5.52
N LEU A 142 -23.53 0.35 -4.83
CA LEU A 142 -23.49 -1.11 -4.91
C LEU A 142 -24.40 -1.78 -3.88
N SER A 143 -24.32 -1.35 -2.62
CA SER A 143 -24.99 -2.02 -1.50
C SER A 143 -26.53 -2.00 -1.57
N PRO A 144 -27.23 -0.86 -1.80
CA PRO A 144 -28.69 -0.86 -1.91
C PRO A 144 -29.16 -1.54 -3.20
N MET A 145 -28.39 -1.45 -4.29
CA MET A 145 -28.76 -2.03 -5.57
C MET A 145 -28.60 -3.56 -5.57
N GLY A 146 -27.57 -4.09 -4.92
CA GLY A 146 -27.33 -5.53 -4.83
C GLY A 146 -28.43 -6.27 -4.07
N LEU A 147 -28.77 -5.80 -2.87
CA LEU A 147 -29.84 -6.40 -2.06
C LEU A 147 -31.23 -6.25 -2.70
N SER A 148 -31.50 -5.12 -3.36
CA SER A 148 -32.74 -4.91 -4.13
C SER A 148 -32.86 -5.90 -5.29
N LEU A 149 -31.75 -6.18 -5.99
CA LEU A 149 -31.75 -7.14 -7.10
C LEU A 149 -31.99 -8.57 -6.61
N VAL A 150 -31.33 -9.00 -5.54
CA VAL A 150 -31.52 -10.34 -4.97
C VAL A 150 -32.96 -10.54 -4.50
N SER A 151 -33.57 -9.53 -3.87
CA SER A 151 -34.95 -9.62 -3.39
C SER A 151 -36.02 -9.58 -4.50
N LYS A 152 -35.76 -8.86 -5.61
CA LYS A 152 -36.68 -8.79 -6.76
C LYS A 152 -36.57 -9.99 -7.71
N VAL A 153 -35.37 -10.54 -7.90
CA VAL A 153 -35.12 -11.66 -8.82
C VAL A 153 -35.43 -13.01 -8.16
N ALA A 154 -35.39 -13.10 -6.83
CA ALA A 154 -35.56 -14.36 -6.13
C ALA A 154 -37.01 -14.88 -6.16
N PRO A 155 -37.24 -16.14 -6.59
CA PRO A 155 -38.55 -16.79 -6.47
C PRO A 155 -38.98 -16.89 -5.00
N ILE A 156 -40.29 -16.70 -4.75
CA ILE A 156 -40.88 -16.58 -3.41
C ILE A 156 -40.46 -17.72 -2.47
N SER A 157 -40.35 -18.94 -2.97
CA SER A 157 -40.01 -20.16 -2.23
C SER A 157 -38.54 -20.26 -1.80
N ILE A 158 -37.61 -19.61 -2.50
CA ILE A 158 -36.16 -19.71 -2.25
C ILE A 158 -35.50 -18.37 -1.91
N ARG A 159 -36.28 -17.35 -1.55
CA ARG A 159 -35.77 -16.02 -1.18
C ARG A 159 -34.73 -16.06 -0.06
N GLY A 160 -34.96 -16.88 0.97
CA GLY A 160 -34.01 -17.08 2.06
C GLY A 160 -32.66 -17.64 1.59
N LEU A 161 -32.68 -18.60 0.65
CA LEU A 161 -31.48 -19.20 0.08
C LEU A 161 -30.70 -18.21 -0.79
N MET A 162 -31.39 -17.39 -1.60
CA MET A 162 -30.71 -16.37 -2.43
C MET A 162 -30.08 -15.25 -1.59
N MET A 163 -30.72 -14.86 -0.48
CA MET A 163 -30.11 -13.95 0.50
C MET A 163 -28.90 -14.59 1.20
N GLY A 164 -28.95 -15.89 1.52
CA GLY A 164 -27.79 -16.65 1.97
C GLY A 164 -26.64 -16.62 0.96
N GLY A 165 -26.94 -16.76 -0.33
CA GLY A 165 -25.97 -16.65 -1.43
C GLY A 165 -25.28 -15.29 -1.49
N TRP A 166 -26.00 -14.20 -1.23
CA TRP A 166 -25.41 -12.86 -1.12
C TRP A 166 -24.36 -12.79 0.00
N PHE A 167 -24.68 -13.30 1.19
CA PHE A 167 -23.73 -13.31 2.32
C PHE A 167 -22.52 -14.21 2.08
N VAL A 168 -22.71 -15.37 1.44
CA VAL A 168 -21.60 -16.25 1.05
C VAL A 168 -20.67 -15.55 0.07
N ALA A 169 -21.21 -14.82 -0.92
CA ALA A 169 -20.39 -14.03 -1.84
C ALA A 169 -19.58 -12.95 -1.10
N THR A 170 -20.16 -12.26 -0.11
CA THR A 170 -19.43 -11.32 0.75
C THR A 170 -18.33 -12.01 1.56
N ALA A 171 -18.59 -13.19 2.13
CA ALA A 171 -17.59 -13.95 2.89
C ALA A 171 -16.40 -14.37 2.01
N ILE A 172 -16.67 -14.83 0.79
CA ILE A 172 -15.62 -15.16 -0.19
C ILE A 172 -14.82 -13.91 -0.56
N GLY A 173 -15.49 -12.78 -0.81
CA GLY A 173 -14.85 -11.49 -1.09
C GLY A 173 -13.90 -11.07 0.04
N ASN A 174 -14.35 -11.19 1.30
CA ASN A 174 -13.51 -10.92 2.46
C ASN A 174 -12.31 -11.88 2.55
N LYS A 175 -12.47 -13.16 2.22
CA LYS A 175 -11.34 -14.10 2.18
C LYS A 175 -10.30 -13.73 1.12
N LEU A 176 -10.72 -13.18 -0.02
CA LEU A 176 -9.80 -12.75 -1.09
C LEU A 176 -8.96 -11.52 -0.72
N THR A 177 -9.30 -10.79 0.36
CA THR A 177 -8.46 -9.71 0.89
C THR A 177 -7.08 -10.18 1.38
N GLN A 178 -6.89 -11.51 1.53
CA GLN A 178 -5.60 -12.15 1.81
C GLN A 178 -4.50 -11.81 0.79
N ILE A 179 -4.84 -11.28 -0.39
CA ILE A 179 -3.85 -10.73 -1.34
C ILE A 179 -2.98 -9.61 -0.72
N GLY A 180 -3.40 -9.01 0.40
CA GLY A 180 -2.62 -8.03 1.17
C GLY A 180 -1.26 -8.53 1.67
N VAL A 181 -0.99 -9.84 1.68
CA VAL A 181 0.34 -10.40 2.01
C VAL A 181 1.43 -9.89 1.07
N TYR A 182 1.08 -9.52 -0.18
CA TYR A 182 2.05 -8.98 -1.15
C TYR A 182 2.44 -7.52 -0.92
N TRP A 183 1.86 -6.84 0.07
CA TRP A 183 2.10 -5.42 0.34
C TRP A 183 3.58 -5.10 0.63
N ASP A 184 4.26 -5.94 1.42
CA ASP A 184 5.66 -5.73 1.79
C ASP A 184 6.65 -6.19 0.71
N ILE A 185 6.19 -7.05 -0.19
CA ILE A 185 7.00 -7.67 -1.24
C ILE A 185 6.98 -6.82 -2.52
N TRP A 186 5.81 -6.29 -2.90
CA TRP A 186 5.61 -5.55 -4.13
C TRP A 186 5.81 -4.03 -3.96
N LEU A 187 5.99 -3.33 -5.09
CA LEU A 187 5.86 -1.88 -5.12
C LEU A 187 4.42 -1.47 -4.82
N GLN A 188 4.27 -0.39 -4.08
CA GLN A 188 2.97 0.09 -3.61
C GLN A 188 2.07 0.49 -4.78
N SER A 189 2.64 1.10 -5.82
CA SER A 189 1.95 1.38 -7.06
C SER A 189 1.46 0.10 -7.74
N SER A 190 2.32 -0.90 -7.90
CA SER A 190 1.97 -2.16 -8.57
C SER A 190 0.82 -2.88 -7.87
N PHE A 191 0.80 -2.87 -6.54
CA PHE A 191 -0.28 -3.42 -5.75
C PHE A 191 -1.63 -2.74 -6.06
N PHE A 192 -1.69 -1.40 -6.03
CA PHE A 192 -2.92 -0.67 -6.34
C PHE A 192 -3.35 -0.80 -7.80
N LEU A 193 -2.40 -0.91 -8.73
CA LEU A 193 -2.69 -1.11 -10.16
C LEU A 193 -3.38 -2.46 -10.41
N VAL A 194 -2.90 -3.53 -9.79
CA VAL A 194 -3.55 -4.85 -9.91
C VAL A 194 -4.99 -4.80 -9.38
N LEU A 195 -5.20 -4.17 -8.22
CA LEU A 195 -6.55 -4.00 -7.65
C LEU A 195 -7.47 -3.17 -8.58
N ALA A 196 -6.95 -2.08 -9.15
CA ALA A 196 -7.67 -1.26 -10.11
C ALA A 196 -8.09 -2.08 -11.34
N LEU A 197 -7.17 -2.84 -11.93
CA LEU A 197 -7.44 -3.67 -13.11
C LEU A 197 -8.46 -4.78 -12.81
N MET A 198 -8.38 -5.43 -11.65
CA MET A 198 -9.35 -6.44 -11.24
C MET A 198 -10.76 -5.84 -11.06
N ALA A 199 -10.86 -4.66 -10.43
CA ALA A 199 -12.13 -3.96 -10.26
C ALA A 199 -12.74 -3.53 -11.60
N LEU A 200 -11.93 -2.98 -12.51
CA LEU A 200 -12.38 -2.59 -13.86
C LEU A 200 -12.77 -3.79 -14.71
N PHE A 201 -12.01 -4.89 -14.65
CA PHE A 201 -12.35 -6.14 -15.31
C PHE A 201 -13.73 -6.64 -14.84
N MET A 202 -13.98 -6.67 -13.53
CA MET A 202 -15.29 -7.06 -13.01
C MET A 202 -16.40 -6.07 -13.39
N ALA A 203 -16.10 -4.77 -13.50
CA ALA A 203 -17.06 -3.79 -14.00
C ALA A 203 -17.48 -4.10 -15.45
N ILE A 204 -16.53 -4.49 -16.30
CA ILE A 204 -16.79 -4.91 -17.70
C ILE A 204 -17.63 -6.19 -17.73
N VAL A 205 -17.25 -7.21 -16.95
CA VAL A 205 -18.01 -8.47 -16.87
C VAL A 205 -19.45 -8.20 -16.45
N LEU A 206 -19.66 -7.40 -15.40
CA LEU A 206 -21.01 -7.02 -14.97
C LEU A 206 -21.75 -6.22 -16.05
N ALA A 207 -21.09 -5.29 -16.74
CA ALA A 207 -21.72 -4.52 -17.81
C ALA A 207 -22.21 -5.43 -18.96
N ILE A 208 -21.46 -6.49 -19.29
CA ILE A 208 -21.86 -7.49 -20.28
C ILE A 208 -23.06 -8.31 -19.76
N LEU A 209 -23.02 -8.75 -18.51
CA LEU A 209 -24.08 -9.55 -17.87
C LEU A 209 -25.38 -8.76 -17.63
N LEU A 210 -25.33 -7.43 -17.57
CA LEU A 210 -26.52 -6.59 -17.46
C LEU A 210 -27.43 -6.69 -18.69
N ARG A 211 -26.88 -6.91 -19.89
CA ARG A 211 -27.67 -7.03 -21.13
C ARG A 211 -28.66 -8.21 -21.09
N PRO A 212 -28.23 -9.46 -20.84
CA PRO A 212 -29.15 -10.59 -20.75
C PRO A 212 -30.06 -10.48 -19.52
N LEU A 213 -29.57 -9.95 -18.40
CA LEU A 213 -30.36 -9.80 -17.18
C LEU A 213 -31.55 -8.84 -17.37
N LYS A 214 -31.33 -7.69 -18.01
CA LYS A 214 -32.40 -6.74 -18.34
C LYS A 214 -33.40 -7.35 -19.32
N LYS A 215 -32.94 -8.16 -20.28
CA LYS A 215 -33.82 -8.86 -21.23
C LYS A 215 -34.69 -9.92 -20.54
N ALA A 216 -34.16 -10.59 -19.52
CA ALA A 216 -34.87 -11.60 -18.74
C ALA A 216 -35.88 -11.00 -17.73
N MET A 217 -35.81 -9.69 -17.46
CA MET A 217 -36.75 -8.98 -16.59
C MET A 217 -37.45 -7.81 -17.33
N PRO A 218 -38.37 -8.09 -18.26
CA PRO A 218 -39.19 -7.05 -18.87
C PRO A 218 -40.23 -6.57 -17.85
N GLY A 219 -39.89 -5.55 -17.06
CA GLY A 219 -40.81 -4.96 -16.07
C GLY A 219 -40.16 -4.34 -14.82
N VAL A 220 -38.83 -4.38 -14.70
CA VAL A 220 -38.05 -3.73 -13.62
C VAL A 220 -36.94 -2.86 -14.21
#